data_AF-M6RCL3-F1
#
_entry.id   AF-M6RCL3-F1
#
_cell.length_a   1.000
_cell.length_b   1.000
_cell.length_c   1.000
_cell.angle_alpha   90.00
_cell.angle_beta   90.00
_cell.angle_gamma   90.00
#
_symmetry.space_group_name_H-M   'P 1'
#
loop_
_entity.id
_entity.type
_entity.pdbx_description
1 polymer ?
#
loop_
_entity_poly.entity_id
_entity_poly.type
_entity_poly.pdbx_seq_one_letter_code
_entity_poly.pdbx_strand_id
1 'polypeptide(L)'
;MEELKIPKIDLVVVNLYPFLKTVSKPEVQLEEAIENIDIGGPSMIRSAAKNYKHTLVLTDPNDYKEIQNLISSSGISEEISASYMRKAFSHTAMYDAAISSWFYKQSGEVFPDVLNLSFIKNKN
;
A
#
# COMPACT_ATOMS: atom_id res chain seq x y z
N MET A 1 11.37 20.81 11.64
CA MET A 1 9.90 20.85 11.80
C MET A 1 9.47 22.12 12.51
N GLU A 2 10.02 22.44 13.69
CA GLU A 2 9.64 23.64 14.47
C GLU A 2 9.93 24.96 13.73
N GLU A 3 11.10 25.09 13.08
CA GLU A 3 11.44 26.28 12.27
C GLU A 3 10.49 26.48 11.09
N LEU A 4 9.98 25.37 10.52
CA LEU A 4 9.04 25.38 9.38
C LEU A 4 7.56 25.40 9.81
N LYS A 5 7.28 25.34 11.11
CA LYS A 5 5.91 25.28 11.70
C LYS A 5 5.02 24.19 11.11
N ILE A 6 5.60 23.03 10.76
CA ILE A 6 4.84 21.88 10.23
C ILE A 6 4.46 20.95 11.39
N PRO A 7 3.16 20.67 11.62
CA PRO A 7 2.73 19.76 12.68
C PRO A 7 3.13 18.30 12.37
N LYS A 8 3.26 17.49 13.42
CA LYS A 8 3.49 16.05 13.28
C LYS A 8 2.21 15.34 12.85
N ILE A 9 2.38 14.25 12.11
CA ILE A 9 1.31 13.34 11.70
C ILE A 9 1.59 11.98 12.35
N ASP A 10 0.69 11.57 13.23
CA ASP A 10 0.88 10.39 14.07
C ASP A 10 0.16 9.16 13.49
N LEU A 11 -0.79 9.38 12.57
CA LEU A 11 -1.57 8.35 11.88
C LEU A 11 -1.75 8.71 10.40
N VAL A 12 -1.43 7.78 9.53
CA VAL A 12 -1.67 7.85 8.09
C VAL A 12 -2.57 6.69 7.68
N VAL A 13 -3.75 7.00 7.15
CA VAL A 13 -4.71 6.00 6.64
C VAL A 13 -4.88 6.23 5.15
N VAL A 14 -4.30 5.36 4.34
CA VAL A 14 -4.27 5.50 2.88
C VAL A 14 -4.47 4.14 2.25
N ASN A 15 -5.48 4.02 1.40
CA ASN A 15 -5.64 2.90 0.48
C ASN A 15 -5.29 3.33 -0.94
N LEU A 16 -4.90 2.37 -1.77
CA LEU A 16 -4.53 2.62 -3.16
C LEU A 16 -5.73 2.46 -4.07
N TYR A 17 -5.68 3.14 -5.23
CA TYR A 17 -6.65 2.89 -6.29
C TYR A 17 -6.65 1.41 -6.68
N PRO A 18 -7.82 0.85 -7.00
CA PRO A 18 -7.96 -0.59 -7.21
C PRO A 18 -7.46 -0.98 -8.63
N PHE A 19 -6.19 -0.69 -8.94
CA PHE A 19 -5.58 -0.91 -10.25
C PHE A 19 -5.86 -2.31 -10.79
N LEU A 20 -5.62 -3.35 -9.99
CA LEU A 20 -5.93 -4.74 -10.33
C LEU A 20 -7.39 -4.95 -10.77
N LYS A 21 -8.35 -4.33 -10.07
CA LYS A 21 -9.77 -4.41 -10.41
C LYS A 21 -10.08 -3.69 -11.72
N THR A 22 -9.46 -2.53 -11.95
CA THR A 22 -9.59 -1.77 -13.19
C THR A 22 -9.07 -2.61 -14.36
N VAL A 23 -7.84 -3.12 -14.28
CA VAL A 23 -7.18 -3.80 -15.40
C VAL A 23 -7.60 -5.26 -15.62
N SER A 24 -8.39 -5.83 -14.70
CA SER A 24 -8.99 -7.15 -14.89
C SER A 24 -10.21 -7.12 -15.83
N LYS A 25 -10.70 -5.93 -16.20
CA LYS A 25 -11.79 -5.79 -17.17
C LYS A 25 -11.31 -6.22 -18.57
N PRO A 26 -12.16 -6.89 -19.38
CA PRO A 26 -11.74 -7.43 -20.68
C PRO A 26 -11.21 -6.40 -21.69
N GLU A 27 -11.66 -5.15 -21.62
CA GLU A 27 -11.41 -4.12 -22.63
C GLU A 27 -10.80 -2.84 -22.05
N VAL A 28 -9.99 -2.96 -20.99
CA VAL A 28 -9.30 -1.79 -20.43
C VAL A 28 -8.30 -1.23 -21.46
N GLN A 29 -8.44 0.05 -21.76
CA GLN A 29 -7.50 0.78 -22.62
C GLN A 29 -6.26 1.19 -21.82
N LEU A 30 -5.15 1.43 -22.53
CA LEU A 30 -3.89 1.85 -21.93
C LEU A 30 -4.04 3.12 -21.09
N GLU A 31 -4.80 4.08 -21.61
CA GLU A 31 -5.06 5.35 -20.96
C GLU A 31 -5.86 5.15 -19.65
N GLU A 32 -6.87 4.28 -19.65
CA GLU A 32 -7.62 3.95 -18.42
C GLU A 32 -6.71 3.29 -17.38
N ALA A 33 -5.82 2.40 -17.81
CA ALA A 33 -4.87 1.77 -16.89
C ALA A 33 -3.91 2.80 -16.27
N ILE A 34 -3.34 3.70 -17.07
CA ILE A 34 -2.42 4.75 -16.62
C ILE A 34 -3.09 5.70 -15.61
N GLU A 35 -4.32 6.15 -15.88
CA GLU A 35 -5.09 7.03 -14.98
C GLU A 35 -5.42 6.38 -13.63
N ASN A 36 -5.37 5.04 -13.56
CA ASN A 36 -5.61 4.29 -12.33
C ASN A 36 -4.32 3.96 -11.54
N ILE A 37 -3.16 4.46 -11.98
CA ILE A 37 -1.89 4.33 -11.24
C ILE A 37 -1.79 5.46 -10.20
N ASP A 38 -1.77 5.08 -8.94
CA ASP A 38 -1.63 6.00 -7.82
C ASP A 38 -0.15 6.30 -7.54
N ILE A 39 0.23 7.57 -7.61
CA ILE A 39 1.59 8.05 -7.33
C ILE A 39 1.71 8.55 -5.88
N GLY A 40 0.68 9.25 -5.41
CA GLY A 40 0.69 9.88 -4.09
C GLY A 40 0.50 8.86 -2.97
N GLY A 41 -0.42 7.92 -3.15
CA GLY A 41 -0.74 6.86 -2.20
C GLY A 41 0.48 6.05 -1.78
N PRO A 42 1.21 5.40 -2.71
CA PRO A 42 2.40 4.62 -2.37
C PRO A 42 3.50 5.49 -1.73
N SER A 43 3.64 6.74 -2.16
CA SER A 43 4.60 7.69 -1.60
C SER A 43 4.30 7.99 -0.11
N MET A 44 3.05 8.30 0.22
CA MET A 44 2.62 8.54 1.61
C MET A 44 2.72 7.28 2.47
N ILE A 45 2.27 6.13 1.96
CA ILE A 45 2.34 4.85 2.66
C ILE A 45 3.79 4.50 3.00
N ARG A 46 4.71 4.58 2.03
CA ARG A 46 6.13 4.25 2.24
C ARG A 46 6.80 5.21 3.21
N SER A 47 6.46 6.51 3.15
CA SER A 47 6.97 7.52 4.08
C SER A 47 6.55 7.21 5.53
N ALA A 48 5.26 6.95 5.74
CA ALA A 48 4.72 6.62 7.06
C ALA A 48 5.28 5.29 7.58
N ALA A 49 5.31 4.25 6.74
CA ALA A 49 5.85 2.93 7.09
C ALA A 49 7.33 3.00 7.49
N LYS A 50 8.16 3.76 6.75
CA LYS A 50 9.56 3.99 7.13
C LYS A 50 9.68 4.63 8.53
N ASN A 51 8.73 5.48 8.88
CA ASN A 51 8.71 6.23 10.14
C ASN A 51 7.85 5.57 11.24
N TYR A 52 7.68 4.25 11.21
CA TYR A 52 6.73 3.50 12.06
C TYR A 52 6.84 3.77 13.56
N LYS A 53 8.03 4.15 14.05
CA LYS A 53 8.26 4.51 15.47
C LYS A 53 7.51 5.76 15.91
N HIS A 54 7.08 6.58 14.96
CA HIS A 54 6.44 7.87 15.21
C HIS A 54 5.11 8.04 14.47
N THR A 55 4.87 7.25 13.41
CA THR A 55 3.66 7.34 12.59
C THR A 55 3.09 5.95 12.35
N LEU A 56 1.87 5.70 12.82
CA LEU A 56 1.12 4.49 12.47
C LEU A 56 0.59 4.61 11.03
N VAL A 57 0.70 3.54 10.25
CA VAL A 57 0.20 3.49 8.86
C VAL A 57 -0.83 2.38 8.70
N LEU A 58 -2.01 2.70 8.15
CA LEU A 58 -3.05 1.73 7.83
C LEU A 58 -3.36 1.76 6.35
N THR A 59 -3.40 0.59 5.73
CA THR A 59 -3.68 0.43 4.29
C THR A 59 -4.92 -0.41 3.99
N ASP A 60 -5.61 -0.89 5.02
CA ASP A 60 -6.71 -1.84 4.90
C ASP A 60 -7.82 -1.49 5.92
N PRO A 61 -9.07 -1.24 5.47
CA PRO A 61 -10.20 -0.96 6.35
C PRO A 61 -10.49 -2.04 7.39
N ASN A 62 -10.10 -3.29 7.16
CA ASN A 62 -10.33 -4.37 8.11
C ASN A 62 -9.57 -4.19 9.42
N ASP A 63 -8.53 -3.36 9.43
CA ASP A 63 -7.70 -3.10 10.61
C ASP A 63 -8.31 -2.06 11.56
N TYR A 64 -9.30 -1.28 11.10
CA TYR A 64 -9.77 -0.09 11.81
C TYR A 64 -10.31 -0.43 13.20
N LYS A 65 -11.07 -1.52 13.32
CA LYS A 65 -11.69 -1.91 14.59
C LYS A 65 -10.65 -2.28 15.65
N GLU A 66 -9.62 -3.01 15.25
CA GLU A 66 -8.51 -3.39 16.15
C GLU A 66 -7.76 -2.15 16.62
N ILE A 67 -7.40 -1.27 15.69
CA ILE A 67 -6.64 -0.06 16.00
C ILE A 67 -7.43 0.92 16.85
N GLN A 68 -8.73 1.11 16.59
CA GLN A 68 -9.60 1.93 17.42
C GLN A 68 -9.64 1.44 18.87
N ASN A 69 -9.72 0.12 19.07
CA ASN A 69 -9.71 -0.47 20.41
C ASN A 69 -8.36 -0.27 21.11
N LEU A 70 -7.24 -0.48 20.40
CA LEU A 70 -5.89 -0.29 20.93
C LEU A 70 -5.65 1.17 21.34
N ILE A 71 -5.98 2.13 20.47
CA ILE A 71 -5.85 3.56 20.75
C ILE A 71 -6.67 3.96 21.99
N SER A 72 -7.87 3.39 22.15
CA SER A 72 -8.77 3.73 23.26
C SER A 72 -8.42 3.07 24.59
N SER A 73 -7.53 2.08 24.62
CA SER A 73 -7.25 1.27 25.81
C SER A 73 -5.80 1.33 26.26
N SER A 74 -4.88 0.77 25.48
CA SER A 74 -3.47 0.57 25.83
C SER A 74 -2.50 1.42 25.01
N GLY A 75 -2.99 2.13 24.00
CA GLY A 75 -2.15 2.82 23.01
C GLY A 75 -1.53 1.86 21.99
N ILE A 76 -0.68 2.41 21.14
CA ILE A 76 0.00 1.66 20.06
C ILE A 76 1.44 1.40 20.48
N SER A 77 1.81 0.13 20.63
CA SER A 77 3.20 -0.25 20.91
C SER A 77 4.08 -0.14 19.66
N GLU A 78 5.40 -0.08 19.85
CA GLU A 78 6.35 -0.14 18.74
C GLU A 78 6.22 -1.47 17.96
N GLU A 79 5.93 -2.58 18.64
CA GLU A 79 5.72 -3.88 18.00
C GLU A 79 4.50 -3.88 17.07
N ILE A 80 3.39 -3.28 17.53
CA ILE A 80 2.17 -3.11 16.74
C ILE A 80 2.49 -2.24 15.52
N SER A 81 3.03 -1.04 15.70
CA SER A 81 3.35 -0.15 14.56
C SER A 81 4.35 -0.78 13.57
N ALA A 82 5.33 -1.55 14.04
CA ALA A 82 6.24 -2.33 13.19
C ALA A 82 5.51 -3.42 12.39
N SER A 83 4.45 -4.03 12.94
CA SER A 83 3.62 -4.99 12.19
C SER A 83 2.87 -4.32 11.04
N TYR A 84 2.35 -3.12 11.27
CA TYR A 84 1.68 -2.32 10.25
C TYR A 84 2.63 -1.77 9.20
N MET A 85 3.87 -1.44 9.55
CA MET A 85 4.94 -1.16 8.59
C MET A 85 5.16 -2.35 7.64
N ARG A 86 5.28 -3.58 8.16
CA ARG A 86 5.46 -4.78 7.33
C ARG A 86 4.27 -4.96 6.39
N LYS A 87 3.04 -4.80 6.90
CA LYS A 87 1.81 -4.87 6.10
C LYS A 87 1.81 -3.82 4.97
N ALA A 88 2.17 -2.57 5.29
CA ALA A 88 2.21 -1.46 4.34
C ALA A 88 3.22 -1.67 3.22
N PHE A 89 4.46 -2.10 3.52
CA PHE A 89 5.45 -2.39 2.47
C PHE A 89 5.05 -3.57 1.59
N SER A 90 4.45 -4.62 2.18
CA SER A 90 3.88 -5.72 1.39
C SER A 90 2.76 -5.23 0.47
N HIS A 91 1.88 -4.34 0.95
CA HIS A 91 0.79 -3.78 0.15
C HIS A 91 1.31 -3.00 -1.06
N THR A 92 2.32 -2.13 -0.88
CA THR A 92 2.92 -1.38 -1.99
C THR A 92 3.71 -2.28 -2.94
N ALA A 93 4.41 -3.31 -2.44
CA ALA A 93 5.11 -4.26 -3.30
C ALA A 93 4.15 -5.05 -4.19
N MET A 94 3.01 -5.49 -3.64
CA MET A 94 1.96 -6.14 -4.41
C MET A 94 1.37 -5.21 -5.49
N TYR A 95 1.21 -3.93 -5.16
CA TYR A 95 0.69 -2.93 -6.09
C TYR A 95 1.62 -2.71 -7.29
N ASP A 96 2.91 -2.46 -7.04
CA ASP A 96 3.90 -2.26 -8.11
C ASP A 96 4.10 -3.53 -8.94
N ALA A 97 4.08 -4.71 -8.31
CA ALA A 97 4.14 -5.99 -9.01
C ALA A 97 2.95 -6.17 -9.98
N ALA A 98 1.75 -5.76 -9.58
CA ALA A 98 0.56 -5.81 -10.43
C ALA A 98 0.69 -4.87 -11.64
N ILE A 99 1.18 -3.64 -11.43
CA ILE A 99 1.43 -2.68 -12.50
C ILE A 99 2.44 -3.24 -13.50
N SER A 100 3.60 -3.69 -13.01
CA SER A 100 4.65 -4.29 -13.82
C SER A 100 4.13 -5.48 -14.63
N SER A 101 3.39 -6.39 -13.99
CA SER A 101 2.83 -7.57 -14.65
C SER A 101 1.83 -7.20 -15.75
N TRP A 102 1.00 -6.17 -15.52
CA TRP A 102 0.03 -5.73 -16.52
C TRP A 102 0.70 -5.15 -17.76
N PHE A 103 1.66 -4.22 -17.59
CA PHE A 103 2.40 -3.65 -18.73
C PHE A 103 3.17 -4.71 -19.50
N TYR A 104 3.78 -5.66 -18.78
CA TYR A 104 4.50 -6.74 -19.44
C TYR A 104 3.58 -7.60 -20.31
N LYS A 105 2.37 -7.90 -19.83
CA LYS A 105 1.36 -8.61 -20.63
C LYS A 105 0.98 -7.86 -21.91
N GLN A 106 0.99 -6.52 -21.89
CA GLN A 106 0.69 -5.70 -23.08
C GLN A 106 1.82 -5.67 -24.12
N SER A 107 3.06 -5.98 -23.73
CA SER A 107 4.21 -5.99 -24.64
C SER A 107 4.14 -7.09 -25.72
N GLY A 108 3.33 -8.13 -25.50
CA GLY A 108 3.28 -9.32 -26.35
C GLY A 108 4.44 -10.29 -26.13
N GLU A 109 5.35 -9.98 -25.20
CA GLU A 109 6.44 -10.88 -24.84
C GLU A 109 5.95 -12.05 -23.98
N VAL A 110 6.61 -13.21 -24.13
CA VAL A 110 6.22 -14.45 -23.46
C VAL A 110 6.71 -14.51 -22.01
N PHE A 111 7.83 -13.87 -21.68
CA PHE A 111 8.50 -14.06 -20.39
C PHE A 111 9.33 -12.85 -19.93
N PRO A 112 9.03 -12.24 -18.77
CA PRO A 112 9.66 -10.99 -18.35
C PRO A 112 11.12 -11.12 -17.95
N ASP A 113 11.88 -10.05 -18.21
CA ASP A 113 13.22 -9.85 -17.65
C ASP A 113 13.20 -9.93 -16.12
N VAL A 114 12.13 -9.43 -15.48
CA VAL A 114 11.91 -9.49 -14.04
C VAL A 114 10.53 -10.06 -13.74
N LEU A 115 10.50 -11.27 -13.17
CA LEU A 115 9.27 -11.91 -12.71
C LEU A 115 8.93 -11.49 -11.27
N ASN A 116 7.86 -10.71 -11.11
CA ASN A 116 7.36 -10.30 -9.80
C ASN A 116 6.19 -11.20 -9.36
N LEU A 117 6.37 -11.95 -8.26
CA LEU A 117 5.34 -12.83 -7.70
C LEU A 117 4.99 -12.40 -6.28
N SER A 118 3.69 -12.22 -6.02
CA SER A 118 3.14 -11.93 -4.70
C SER A 118 2.11 -12.96 -4.31
N PHE A 119 2.23 -13.50 -3.10
CA PHE A 119 1.32 -14.52 -2.58
C PHE A 119 0.70 -14.06 -1.27
N ILE A 120 -0.62 -14.25 -1.14
CA ILE A 120 -1.34 -14.03 0.10
C ILE A 120 -1.42 -15.35 0.84
N LYS A 121 -0.95 -15.38 2.09
CA LYS A 121 -1.10 -16.55 2.95
C LYS A 121 -2.59 -16.81 3.19
N ASN A 122 -3.08 -17.98 2.76
CA ASN A 122 -4.41 -18.43 3.13
C ASN A 122 -4.42 -18.79 4.63
N LYS A 123 -5.37 -18.24 5.38
CA LYS A 123 -5.62 -18.61 6.77
C LYS A 123 -6.85 -19.51 6.75
N ASN A 124 -6.61 -20.82 6.85
CA ASN A 124 -7.65 -21.81 7.10
C ASN A 124 -8.28 -21.58 8.49
#